data_AF-A0A7U3S1N4-F1
#
_entry.id   AF-A0A7U3S1N4-F1
#
_cell.length_a   1.000
_cell.length_b   1.000
_cell.length_c   1.000
_cell.angle_alpha   90.00
_cell.angle_beta   90.00
_cell.angle_gamma   90.00
#
_symmetry.space_group_name_H-M   'P 1'
#
loop_
_entity.id
_entity.type
_entity.pdbx_description
1 polymer ?
#
loop_
_entity_poly.entity_id
_entity_poly.type
_entity_poly.pdbx_seq_one_letter_code
_entity_poly.pdbx_strand_id
1 'polypeptide(L)'
;YFKIIGECNVQFALNPMVHDYYIIEVNARLSRSSALASKATGYPLAYIAAKLSLGIALTDLKNSVTGKTTACFEPSLDYCVVKIP
;
A
#
# COMPACT_ATOMS: atom_id res chain seq x y z
N TYR A 1 -10.43 16.11 2.28
CA TYR A 1 -11.50 15.66 1.37
C TYR A 1 -11.76 14.16 1.50
N PHE A 2 -10.79 13.26 1.26
CA PHE A 2 -11.06 11.82 1.26
C PHE A 2 -11.02 11.07 2.61
N LYS A 3 -10.41 11.64 3.67
CA LYS A 3 -10.40 11.10 5.06
C LYS A 3 -10.24 9.56 5.15
N ILE A 4 -9.27 9.01 4.42
CA ILE A 4 -9.07 7.56 4.31
C ILE A 4 -8.46 7.04 5.61
N ILE A 5 -9.09 6.02 6.20
CA ILE A 5 -8.58 5.25 7.34
C ILE A 5 -8.51 3.80 6.91
N GLY A 6 -7.30 3.31 6.61
CA GLY A 6 -7.07 1.97 6.08
C GLY A 6 -6.17 2.00 4.85
N GLU A 7 -6.52 1.20 3.84
CA GLU A 7 -5.77 1.09 2.59
C GLU A 7 -6.50 1.80 1.43
N CYS A 8 -5.72 2.28 0.47
CA CYS A 8 -6.22 2.88 -0.75
C CYS A 8 -5.24 2.66 -1.90
N ASN A 9 -5.79 2.46 -3.09
CA ASN A 9 -5.05 2.45 -4.35
C ASN A 9 -5.33 3.73 -5.14
N VAL A 10 -4.28 4.37 -5.67
CA VAL A 10 -4.39 5.55 -6.54
C VAL A 10 -3.72 5.26 -7.86
N GLN A 11 -4.34 5.67 -8.96
CA GLN A 11 -3.82 5.50 -10.32
C GLN A 11 -3.53 6.84 -10.95
N PHE A 12 -2.38 6.94 -11.63
CA PHE A 12 -1.91 8.15 -12.28
C PHE A 12 -1.61 7.90 -13.75
N ALA A 13 -1.84 8.91 -14.58
CA ALA A 13 -1.29 9.01 -15.93
C ALA A 13 -0.11 9.99 -15.90
N LEU A 14 1.08 9.57 -16.30
CA LEU A 14 2.29 10.40 -16.34
C LEU A 14 2.75 10.57 -17.79
N ASN A 15 3.00 11.81 -18.20
CA ASN A 15 3.60 12.12 -19.49
C ASN A 15 5.13 11.89 -19.42
N PRO A 16 5.70 10.99 -20.24
CA PRO A 16 7.12 10.63 -20.16
C PRO A 16 8.07 11.74 -20.66
N MET A 17 7.56 12.71 -21.43
CA MET A 17 8.39 13.75 -22.04
C MET A 17 8.49 15.01 -21.18
N VAL A 18 7.40 15.39 -20.52
CA VAL A 18 7.30 16.69 -19.83
C VAL A 18 7.00 16.58 -18.33
N HIS A 19 6.96 15.36 -17.76
CA HIS A 19 6.70 15.11 -16.33
C HIS A 19 5.33 15.58 -15.80
N ASP A 20 4.43 16.03 -16.67
CA ASP A 20 3.04 16.30 -16.30
C ASP A 20 2.31 15.02 -15.88
N TYR A 21 1.52 15.08 -14.81
CA TYR A 21 0.74 13.94 -14.35
C TYR A 21 -0.70 14.30 -14.00
N TYR A 22 -1.58 13.32 -14.15
CA TYR A 22 -2.99 13.42 -13.83
C TYR A 22 -3.41 12.25 -12.93
N ILE A 23 -4.31 12.52 -11.98
CA ILE A 23 -4.96 11.47 -11.19
C ILE A 23 -6.09 10.89 -12.03
N ILE A 24 -6.07 9.57 -12.24
CA ILE A 24 -7.12 8.85 -12.96
C ILE A 24 -8.27 8.53 -12.00
N GLU A 25 -7.96 7.81 -10.92
CA GLU A 25 -8.95 7.38 -9.94
C GLU A 25 -8.32 7.07 -8.56
N VAL A 26 -9.20 7.00 -7.56
CA VAL A 26 -8.88 6.62 -6.18
C VAL A 26 -9.83 5.49 -5.76
N ASN A 27 -9.27 4.34 -5.41
CA ASN A 27 -9.99 3.20 -4.87
C ASN A 27 -9.73 3.11 -3.36
N ALA A 28 -10.62 3.68 -2.54
CA ALA A 28 -10.55 3.63 -1.08
C ALA A 28 -11.07 2.30 -0.49
N ARG A 29 -10.57 1.19 -1.01
CA ARG A 29 -10.88 -0.18 -0.59
C ARG A 29 -9.77 -1.12 -1.03
N LEU A 30 -9.73 -2.30 -0.39
CA LEU A 30 -8.90 -3.39 -0.88
C LEU A 30 -9.27 -3.74 -2.34
N SER A 31 -8.22 -3.96 -3.12
CA SER A 31 -8.31 -4.22 -4.56
C SER A 31 -7.40 -5.40 -4.96
N ARG A 32 -7.52 -5.85 -6.21
CA ARG A 32 -6.58 -6.83 -6.78
C ARG A 32 -5.14 -6.31 -6.72
N SER A 33 -4.94 -5.00 -6.91
CA SER A 33 -3.64 -4.34 -6.79
C SER A 33 -3.10 -4.39 -5.37
N SER A 34 -3.95 -4.23 -4.36
CA SER A 34 -3.59 -4.33 -2.93
C SER A 34 -3.13 -5.76 -2.59
N ALA A 35 -3.83 -6.77 -3.12
CA ALA A 35 -3.44 -8.17 -2.95
C ALA A 35 -2.07 -8.47 -3.59
N LEU A 36 -1.85 -7.97 -4.82
CA LEU A 36 -0.55 -8.08 -5.50
C LEU A 36 0.56 -7.39 -4.70
N ALA A 37 0.36 -6.15 -4.25
CA ALA A 37 1.33 -5.40 -3.47
C ALA A 37 1.69 -6.11 -2.15
N SER A 38 0.70 -6.70 -1.46
CA SER A 38 0.95 -7.45 -0.23
C SER A 38 1.84 -8.67 -0.46
N LYS A 39 1.68 -9.35 -1.60
CA LYS A 39 2.52 -10.50 -1.98
C LYS A 39 3.89 -10.07 -2.47
N ALA A 40 3.96 -8.98 -3.23
CA ALA A 40 5.20 -8.45 -3.76
C ALA A 40 6.14 -7.90 -2.68
N THR A 41 5.59 -7.43 -1.55
CA THR A 41 6.37 -6.77 -0.50
C THR A 41 6.47 -7.55 0.80
N GLY A 42 5.61 -8.56 1.00
CA GLY A 42 5.41 -9.19 2.31
C GLY A 42 4.66 -8.31 3.32
N TYR A 43 4.23 -7.11 2.95
CA TYR A 43 3.50 -6.20 3.82
C TYR A 43 2.00 -6.51 3.81
N PRO A 44 1.39 -6.96 4.94
CA PRO A 44 0.03 -7.47 4.94
C PRO A 44 -1.02 -6.34 4.97
N LEU A 45 -1.27 -5.70 3.82
CA LEU A 45 -2.12 -4.50 3.70
C LEU A 45 -3.52 -4.69 4.30
N ALA A 46 -4.17 -5.82 4.05
CA ALA A 46 -5.52 -6.09 4.57
C ALA A 46 -5.56 -6.17 6.11
N TYR A 47 -4.56 -6.82 6.71
CA TYR A 47 -4.45 -6.93 8.16
C TYR A 47 -4.21 -5.56 8.81
N ILE A 48 -3.30 -4.78 8.22
CA ILE A 48 -2.94 -3.45 8.72
C ILE A 48 -4.12 -2.49 8.56
N ALA A 49 -4.80 -2.51 7.42
CA ALA A 49 -6.01 -1.72 7.20
C ALA A 49 -7.10 -2.03 8.25
N ALA A 50 -7.35 -3.31 8.54
CA ALA A 50 -8.32 -3.71 9.57
C ALA A 50 -7.93 -3.18 10.96
N LYS A 51 -6.65 -3.18 11.32
CA LYS A 51 -6.17 -2.64 12.59
C LYS A 51 -6.27 -1.11 12.65
N LEU A 52 -5.98 -0.42 11.55
CA LEU A 52 -6.18 1.03 11.44
C LEU A 52 -7.66 1.40 11.61
N SER A 53 -8.58 0.60 11.07
CA SER A 53 -10.03 0.80 11.28
C SER A 53 -10.47 0.65 12.74
N LEU A 54 -9.67 -0.01 13.58
CA LEU A 54 -9.87 -0.09 15.05
C LEU A 54 -9.21 1.07 15.81
N GLY A 55 -8.64 2.07 15.10
CA GLY A 55 -7.96 3.22 15.70
C GLY A 55 -6.53 2.95 16.15
N ILE A 56 -5.94 1.81 15.79
CA ILE A 56 -4.55 1.49 16.13
C ILE A 56 -3.62 2.15 15.11
N ALA A 57 -2.66 2.96 15.57
CA ALA A 57 -1.73 3.66 14.69
C ALA A 57 -0.69 2.72 14.05
N LEU A 58 -0.14 3.10 12.90
CA LEU A 58 0.93 2.36 12.21
C LEU A 58 2.19 2.17 13.07
N THR A 59 2.47 3.14 13.95
CA THR A 59 3.61 3.12 14.88
C THR A 59 3.47 2.05 15.96
N ASP A 60 2.23 1.67 16.30
CA ASP A 60 1.96 0.70 17.37
C ASP A 60 1.81 -0.73 16.83
N LEU A 61 1.61 -0.86 15.52
CA LEU A 61 1.52 -2.14 14.84
C LEU A 61 2.90 -2.72 14.61
N LYS A 62 3.15 -3.95 15.08
CA LYS A 62 4.38 -4.66 14.77
C LYS A 62 4.41 -5.16 13.33
N ASN A 63 5.58 -5.05 12.69
CA ASN A 63 5.86 -5.71 11.42
C ASN A 63 5.95 -7.22 11.65
N SER A 64 5.05 -7.98 11.03
CA SER A 64 4.99 -9.44 11.15
C SER A 64 6.16 -10.17 10.50
N VAL A 65 6.87 -9.52 9.57
CA VAL A 65 8.02 -10.11 8.86
C VAL A 65 9.29 -9.99 9.69
N THR A 66 9.59 -8.79 10.21
CA THR A 66 10.82 -8.56 10.97
C THR A 66 10.67 -8.88 12.47
N GLY A 67 9.45 -8.80 13.01
CA GLY A 67 9.13 -9.00 14.44
C GLY A 67 9.68 -7.94 15.40
N LYS A 68 10.60 -7.08 14.93
CA LYS A 68 11.32 -6.07 15.72
C LYS A 68 10.93 -4.64 15.36
N THR A 69 10.50 -4.38 14.14
CA THR A 69 10.09 -3.05 13.67
C THR A 69 8.57 -2.90 13.67
N THR A 70 8.09 -1.70 13.36
CA THR A 70 6.67 -1.39 13.28
C THR A 70 6.18 -1.45 11.83
N ALA A 71 4.87 -1.33 11.61
CA ALA A 71 4.23 -1.22 10.30
C ALA A 71 4.41 0.17 9.68
N CYS A 72 4.94 1.15 10.41
CA CYS A 72 5.21 2.49 9.90
C CYS A 72 6.53 2.56 9.12
N PHE A 73 6.56 1.93 7.94
CA PHE A 73 7.71 1.95 7.04
C PHE A 73 7.28 1.70 5.59
N GLU A 74 8.16 2.03 4.65
CA GLU A 74 8.01 1.67 3.24
C GLU A 74 8.90 0.45 2.92
N PRO A 75 8.35 -0.66 2.39
CA PRO A 75 9.16 -1.82 2.04
C PRO A 75 10.22 -1.50 0.97
N SER A 76 11.45 -1.95 1.23
CA SER A 76 12.54 -1.96 0.23
C SER A 76 12.63 -3.34 -0.40
N LEU A 77 12.79 -3.40 -1.72
CA LEU A 77 12.85 -4.63 -2.50
C LEU A 77 14.22 -4.76 -3.15
N ASP A 78 14.89 -5.88 -2.90
CA ASP A 78 16.14 -6.31 -3.54
C ASP A 78 15.89 -7.34 -4.67
N TYR A 79 14.62 -7.50 -5.06
CA TYR A 79 14.16 -8.36 -6.16
C TYR A 79 13.10 -7.67 -7.02
N CYS A 80 12.83 -8.24 -8.20
CA CYS A 80 11.78 -7.77 -9.11
C CYS A 80 10.60 -8.75 -9.11
N VAL A 81 9.38 -8.22 -9.15
CA VAL A 81 8.13 -8.99 -9.21
C VAL A 81 7.43 -8.72 -10.53
N VAL A 82 7.07 -9.79 -11.24
CA VAL A 82 6.36 -9.70 -12.52
C VAL A 82 4.97 -10.31 -12.37
N LYS A 83 3.94 -9.52 -12.67
CA LYS A 83 2.55 -9.99 -12.76
C LYS A 83 2.15 -10.12 -14.22
N ILE A 84 1.87 -11.33 -14.67
CA ILE A 84 1.28 -11.62 -15.98
C ILE A 84 -0.23 -11.83 -15.77
N PRO A 85 -1.11 -11.19 -16.56
CA PRO A 85 -2.56 -11.37 -16.46
C PRO A 85 -3.04 -12.82 -16.58
#